data_AF-A0A345H3P6-F1
#
_entry.id   AF-A0A345H3P6-F1
#
_cell.length_a   1.000
_cell.length_b   1.000
_cell.length_c   1.000
_cell.angle_alpha   90.00
_cell.angle_beta   90.00
_cell.angle_gamma   90.00
#
_symmetry.space_group_name_H-M   'P 1'
#
loop_
_entity.id
_entity.type
_entity.pdbx_description
1 polymer ?
#
loop_
_entity_poly.entity_id
_entity_poly.type
_entity_poly.pdbx_seq_one_letter_code
_entity_poly.pdbx_strand_id
1 'polypeptide(L)'
;MNTQENERISTKLLDTLVIIEKLKLKRKKLLKEASVLGIIAIIIIGVGAYGSIAEWTAFPIFQGAIAAGGILLAIAFRPLQRCKKEIDIHEKKALELHELLKNNNLDYKADIRVSYDEKGEYVVKKSIKLFSI
;
A
#
# COMPACT_ATOMS: atom_id res chain seq x y z
N MET A 1 -24.88 -21.25 -13.91
CA MET A 1 -24.78 -20.20 -12.88
C MET A 1 -25.96 -19.24 -13.07
N ASN A 2 -26.66 -18.86 -12.01
CA ASN A 2 -27.86 -18.02 -12.13
C ASN A 2 -27.46 -16.55 -12.36
N THR A 3 -28.27 -15.74 -13.06
CA THR A 3 -27.97 -14.31 -13.31
C THR A 3 -27.70 -13.54 -12.01
N GLN A 4 -28.39 -13.90 -10.92
CA GLN A 4 -28.16 -13.35 -9.58
C GLN A 4 -26.79 -13.72 -8.97
N GLU A 5 -26.24 -14.90 -9.29
CA GLU A 5 -24.91 -15.30 -8.80
C GLU A 5 -23.79 -14.52 -9.52
N ASN A 6 -23.96 -14.30 -10.82
CA ASN A 6 -23.04 -13.50 -11.63
C ASN A 6 -22.97 -12.04 -11.15
N GLU A 7 -24.14 -11.42 -10.88
CA GLU A 7 -24.21 -10.07 -10.30
C GLU A 7 -23.56 -9.99 -8.93
N ARG A 8 -23.73 -11.02 -8.09
CA ARG A 8 -23.12 -11.08 -6.76
C ARG A 8 -21.60 -11.20 -6.82
N ILE A 9 -21.06 -12.00 -7.74
CA ILE A 9 -19.61 -12.16 -7.97
C ILE A 9 -19.02 -10.86 -8.54
N SER A 10 -19.69 -10.26 -9.52
CA SER A 10 -19.29 -8.97 -10.11
C SER A 10 -19.24 -7.84 -9.09
N THR A 11 -20.25 -7.75 -8.22
CA THR A 11 -20.30 -6.75 -7.14
C THR A 11 -19.16 -6.97 -6.13
N LYS A 12 -18.92 -8.22 -5.71
CA LYS A 12 -17.81 -8.57 -4.82
C LYS A 12 -16.45 -8.25 -5.44
N LEU A 13 -16.29 -8.48 -6.73
CA LEU A 13 -15.07 -8.19 -7.46
C LEU A 13 -14.85 -6.67 -7.57
N LEU A 14 -15.90 -5.92 -7.90
CA LEU A 14 -15.86 -4.45 -7.94
C LEU A 14 -15.50 -3.84 -6.58
N ASP A 15 -16.11 -4.34 -5.49
CA ASP A 15 -15.81 -3.88 -4.14
C ASP A 15 -14.38 -4.23 -3.71
N THR A 16 -13.89 -5.42 -4.09
CA THR A 16 -12.49 -5.83 -3.82
C THR A 16 -11.51 -4.92 -4.54
N LEU A 17 -11.77 -4.58 -5.80
CA LEU A 17 -10.92 -3.67 -6.56
C LEU A 17 -10.96 -2.23 -6.02
N VAL A 18 -12.10 -1.75 -5.53
CA VAL A 18 -12.20 -0.46 -4.82
C VAL A 18 -11.35 -0.45 -3.56
N ILE A 19 -11.36 -1.54 -2.79
CA ILE A 19 -10.50 -1.68 -1.59
C ILE A 19 -9.02 -1.60 -1.99
N ILE A 20 -8.62 -2.28 -3.08
CA ILE A 20 -7.24 -2.23 -3.58
C ILE A 20 -6.84 -0.80 -3.95
N GLU A 21 -7.67 -0.04 -4.66
CA GLU A 21 -7.36 1.36 -5.00
C GLU A 21 -7.26 2.25 -3.76
N LYS A 22 -8.16 2.10 -2.78
CA LYS A 22 -8.06 2.80 -1.50
C LYS A 22 -6.74 2.48 -0.79
N LEU A 23 -6.33 1.21 -0.77
CA LEU A 23 -5.06 0.79 -0.18
C LEU A 23 -3.85 1.33 -0.97
N LYS A 24 -3.90 1.39 -2.31
CA LYS A 24 -2.85 2.00 -3.14
C LYS A 24 -2.68 3.49 -2.84
N LEU A 25 -3.78 4.24 -2.69
CA LEU A 25 -3.75 5.64 -2.29
C LEU A 25 -3.17 5.83 -0.88
N LYS A 26 -3.63 5.02 0.07
CA LYS A 26 -3.10 5.01 1.44
C LYS A 26 -1.60 4.71 1.46
N ARG A 27 -1.15 3.74 0.66
CA ARG A 27 0.28 3.42 0.48
C ARG A 27 1.06 4.61 -0.07
N LYS A 28 0.55 5.34 -1.06
CA LYS A 28 1.21 6.53 -1.62
C LYS A 28 1.40 7.63 -0.56
N LYS A 29 0.39 7.86 0.29
CA LYS A 29 0.49 8.80 1.42
C LYS A 29 1.53 8.33 2.45
N LEU A 30 1.44 7.08 2.89
CA LEU A 30 2.40 6.47 3.82
C LEU A 30 3.84 6.51 3.28
N LEU A 31 4.02 6.34 1.97
CA LEU A 31 5.34 6.37 1.34
C LEU A 31 5.94 7.79 1.34
N LYS A 32 5.09 8.82 1.19
CA LYS A 32 5.49 10.23 1.33
C LYS A 32 5.88 10.57 2.78
N GLU A 33 5.13 10.06 3.76
CA GLU A 33 5.47 10.25 5.18
C GLU A 33 6.75 9.48 5.56
N ALA A 34 6.88 8.23 5.11
CA ALA A 34 8.06 7.41 5.35
C ALA A 34 9.31 7.94 4.65
N SER A 35 9.19 8.59 3.48
CA SER A 35 10.35 9.17 2.79
C SER A 35 10.95 10.34 3.58
N VAL A 36 10.11 11.18 4.20
CA VAL A 36 10.57 12.27 5.07
C VAL A 36 11.31 11.72 6.28
N LEU A 37 10.73 10.72 6.96
CA LEU A 37 11.37 10.06 8.09
C LEU A 37 12.67 9.35 7.70
N GLY A 38 12.71 8.73 6.52
CA GLY A 38 13.89 8.07 5.98
C GLY A 38 15.04 9.05 5.73
N ILE A 39 14.75 10.22 5.16
CA ILE A 39 15.76 11.27 4.95
C ILE A 39 16.34 11.73 6.29
N ILE A 40 15.48 11.98 7.28
CA ILE A 40 15.91 12.40 8.63
C ILE A 40 16.81 11.32 9.26
N ALA A 41 16.42 10.04 9.16
CA ALA A 41 17.21 8.94 9.68
C ALA A 41 18.57 8.82 8.99
N ILE A 42 18.65 9.00 7.67
CA ILE A 42 19.91 8.98 6.91
C ILE A 42 20.83 10.12 7.36
N ILE A 43 20.29 11.32 7.58
CA ILE A 43 21.07 12.46 8.08
C ILE A 43 21.65 12.16 9.48
N ILE A 44 20.82 11.63 10.39
CA ILE A 44 21.26 11.26 11.75
C ILE A 44 22.35 10.18 11.71
N ILE A 45 22.18 9.15 10.88
CA ILE A 45 23.17 8.08 10.69
C ILE A 45 24.45 8.64 10.07
N GLY A 46 24.35 9.51 9.07
CA GLY A 46 25.50 10.12 8.40
C GLY A 46 26.32 11.01 9.33
N VAL A 47 25.67 11.85 10.14
CA VAL A 47 26.33 12.67 11.18
C VAL A 47 26.96 11.77 12.23
N GLY A 48 26.26 10.71 12.65
CA GLY A 48 26.78 9.73 13.60
C GLY A 48 28.03 9.01 13.09
N ALA A 49 28.00 8.53 11.86
CA ALA A 49 29.12 7.84 11.22
C ALA A 49 30.32 8.78 11.02
N TYR A 50 30.08 10.00 10.53
CA TYR A 50 31.15 10.99 10.36
C TYR A 50 31.79 11.39 11.69
N GLY A 51 30.99 11.70 12.72
CA GLY A 51 31.50 12.05 14.05
C GLY A 51 32.28 10.91 14.71
N SER A 52 31.90 9.65 14.44
CA SER A 52 32.64 8.48 14.91
C SER A 52 33.99 8.30 14.21
N ILE A 53 34.08 8.61 12.91
CA ILE A 53 35.35 8.53 12.14
C ILE A 53 36.27 9.69 12.52
N ALA A 54 35.72 10.87 12.77
CA ALA A 54 36.47 12.06 13.15
C ALA A 54 36.88 12.10 14.64
N GLU A 55 36.60 11.04 15.40
CA GLU A 55 36.90 10.89 16.84
C GLU A 55 36.45 12.09 17.69
N TRP A 56 35.36 12.76 17.32
CA TRP A 56 34.91 13.99 17.99
C TRP A 56 34.60 13.80 19.48
N THR A 57 34.24 12.58 19.89
CA THR A 57 34.02 12.22 21.30
C THR A 57 34.33 10.74 21.55
N ALA A 58 35.00 10.42 22.66
CA ALA A 58 35.25 9.04 23.13
C ALA A 58 34.00 8.34 23.72
N PHE A 59 32.87 9.04 23.81
CA PHE A 59 31.60 8.56 24.38
C PHE A 59 30.74 7.88 23.29
N PRO A 60 29.98 6.79 23.59
CA PRO A 60 29.25 5.98 22.59
C PRO A 60 27.98 6.65 22.02
N ILE A 61 27.94 7.98 21.98
CA ILE A 61 26.80 8.78 21.50
C ILE A 61 26.53 8.49 20.02
N PHE A 62 27.58 8.28 19.23
CA PHE A 62 27.46 8.04 17.79
C PHE A 62 26.86 6.67 17.44
N GLN A 63 27.20 5.62 18.19
CA GLN A 63 26.56 4.30 18.03
C GLN A 63 25.08 4.34 18.43
N GLY A 64 24.74 5.10 19.48
CA GLY A 64 23.36 5.35 19.88
C GLY A 64 22.55 6.09 18.80
N ALA A 65 23.14 7.10 18.15
CA ALA A 65 22.52 7.83 17.05
C ALA A 65 22.26 6.93 15.82
N ILE A 66 23.22 6.07 15.47
CA ILE A 66 23.06 5.09 14.38
C ILE A 66 21.93 4.10 14.70
N ALA A 67 21.89 3.57 15.92
CA ALA A 67 20.83 2.66 16.36
C ALA A 67 19.44 3.34 16.35
N ALA A 68 19.35 4.57 16.85
CA ALA A 68 18.11 5.36 16.81
C ALA A 68 17.63 5.63 15.38
N GLY A 69 18.55 5.92 14.46
CA GLY A 69 18.25 6.04 13.02
C GLY A 69 17.71 4.75 12.42
N GLY A 70 18.28 3.59 12.78
CA GLY A 70 17.78 2.27 12.38
C GLY A 70 16.37 1.98 12.89
N ILE A 71 16.08 2.31 14.15
CA ILE A 71 14.74 2.15 14.75
C ILE A 71 13.72 3.05 14.04
N LEU A 72 14.07 4.31 13.74
CA LEU A 72 13.22 5.23 12.99
C LEU A 72 12.86 4.69 11.60
N LEU A 73 13.83 4.11 10.88
CA LEU A 73 13.59 3.46 9.59
C LEU A 73 12.64 2.26 9.75
N ALA A 74 12.87 1.40 10.73
CA ALA A 74 12.02 0.24 10.97
C ALA A 74 10.55 0.65 11.26
N ILE A 75 10.35 1.70 12.06
CA ILE A 75 9.02 2.24 12.36
C ILE A 75 8.37 2.82 11.09
N ALA A 76 9.12 3.56 10.27
CA ALA A 76 8.61 4.15 9.03
C ALA A 76 8.20 3.09 7.99
N PHE A 77 8.94 1.98 7.87
CA PHE A 77 8.65 0.94 6.87
C PHE A 77 7.60 -0.10 7.33
N ARG A 78 7.40 -0.29 8.64
CA ARG A 78 6.42 -1.25 9.17
C ARG A 78 4.97 -1.05 8.64
N PRO A 79 4.40 0.17 8.61
CA PRO A 79 3.05 0.37 8.06
C PRO A 79 2.98 0.13 6.55
N LEU A 80 4.05 0.46 5.81
CA LEU A 80 4.15 0.17 4.36
C LEU A 80 4.14 -1.34 4.09
N GLN A 81 4.84 -2.13 4.90
CA GLN A 81 4.84 -3.59 4.79
C GLN A 81 3.47 -4.20 5.09
N ARG A 82 2.76 -3.71 6.11
CA ARG A 82 1.38 -4.14 6.40
C ARG A 82 0.44 -3.82 5.24
N CYS A 83 0.52 -2.60 4.71
CA CYS A 83 -0.30 -2.19 3.58
C CYS A 83 0.00 -3.02 2.32
N LYS A 84 1.26 -3.38 2.06
CA LYS A 84 1.63 -4.30 0.97
C LYS A 84 0.96 -5.67 1.15
N LYS A 85 1.03 -6.25 2.35
CA LYS A 85 0.38 -7.55 2.63
C LYS A 85 -1.13 -7.49 2.44
N GLU A 86 -1.79 -6.42 2.88
CA GLU A 86 -3.23 -6.23 2.67
C GLU A 86 -3.57 -6.15 1.17
N ILE A 87 -2.80 -5.41 0.38
CA ILE A 87 -2.98 -5.36 -1.08
C ILE A 87 -2.82 -6.75 -1.69
N ASP A 88 -1.77 -7.49 -1.34
CA ASP A 88 -1.51 -8.83 -1.88
C ASP A 88 -2.67 -9.80 -1.56
N ILE A 89 -3.26 -9.72 -0.37
CA ILE A 89 -4.43 -10.54 0.03
C ILE A 89 -5.64 -10.20 -0.86
N HIS A 90 -5.92 -8.90 -1.05
CA HIS A 90 -7.05 -8.48 -1.87
C HIS A 90 -6.84 -8.75 -3.37
N GLU A 91 -5.61 -8.64 -3.88
CA GLU A 91 -5.27 -9.00 -5.26
C GLU A 91 -5.46 -10.51 -5.50
N LYS A 92 -5.03 -11.37 -4.58
CA LYS A 92 -5.31 -12.82 -4.66
C LYS A 92 -6.81 -13.11 -4.70
N LYS A 93 -7.59 -12.46 -3.84
CA LYS A 93 -9.04 -12.62 -3.83
C LYS A 93 -9.70 -12.12 -5.12
N ALA A 94 -9.19 -11.05 -5.71
CA ALA A 94 -9.66 -10.55 -7.00
C ALA A 94 -9.33 -11.52 -8.15
N LEU A 95 -8.14 -12.14 -8.12
CA LEU A 95 -7.75 -13.19 -9.07
C LEU A 95 -8.65 -14.43 -8.96
N GLU A 96 -8.91 -14.92 -7.75
CA GLU A 96 -9.83 -16.05 -7.54
C GLU A 96 -11.24 -15.75 -8.08
N LEU A 97 -11.76 -14.54 -7.84
CA LEU A 97 -13.06 -14.11 -8.37
C LEU A 97 -13.05 -13.95 -9.90
N HIS A 98 -11.92 -13.54 -10.49
CA HIS A 98 -11.76 -13.48 -11.94
C HIS A 98 -11.71 -14.88 -12.57
N GLU A 99 -10.97 -15.82 -11.97
CA GLU A 99 -10.95 -17.21 -12.42
C GLU A 99 -12.34 -17.86 -12.34
N LEU A 100 -13.11 -17.57 -11.29
CA LEU A 100 -14.50 -18.01 -11.19
C LEU A 100 -15.39 -17.43 -12.30
N LEU A 101 -15.22 -16.17 -12.68
CA LEU A 101 -15.95 -15.58 -13.82
C LEU A 101 -15.53 -16.23 -15.14
N LYS A 102 -14.22 -16.42 -15.34
CA LYS A 102 -13.66 -17.04 -16.54
C LYS A 102 -14.10 -18.50 -16.72
N ASN A 103 -14.19 -19.27 -15.64
CA ASN A 103 -14.73 -20.64 -15.65
C ASN A 103 -16.21 -20.69 -16.07
N ASN A 104 -16.90 -19.56 -16.04
CA ASN A 104 -18.27 -19.40 -16.52
C ASN A 104 -18.36 -18.69 -17.89
N ASN A 105 -17.24 -18.59 -18.64
CA ASN A 105 -17.13 -17.88 -19.93
C ASN A 105 -17.55 -16.40 -19.84
N LEU A 106 -17.28 -15.76 -18.71
CA LEU A 106 -17.53 -14.34 -18.51
C LEU A 106 -16.21 -13.62 -18.27
N ASP A 107 -16.03 -12.49 -18.94
CA ASP A 107 -14.97 -11.53 -18.68
C ASP A 107 -15.57 -10.21 -18.19
N TYR A 108 -14.74 -9.36 -17.60
CA TYR A 108 -15.17 -8.08 -17.07
C TYR A 108 -14.21 -6.95 -17.43
N LYS A 109 -14.78 -5.78 -17.68
CA LYS A 109 -14.06 -4.52 -17.77
C LYS A 109 -14.50 -3.64 -16.62
N ALA A 110 -13.58 -3.39 -15.68
CA ALA A 110 -13.80 -2.50 -14.55
C ALA A 110 -13.04 -1.18 -14.77
N ASP A 111 -13.73 -0.05 -14.68
CA ASP A 111 -13.10 1.28 -14.53
C ASP A 111 -13.40 1.75 -13.11
N ILE A 112 -12.34 1.88 -12.32
CA ILE A 112 -12.40 2.25 -10.92
C ILE A 112 -11.42 3.41 -10.75
N ARG A 113 -11.93 4.49 -10.17
CA ARG A 113 -11.16 5.66 -9.81
C ARG A 113 -11.52 6.03 -8.39
N VAL A 114 -10.56 5.88 -7.50
CA VAL A 114 -10.62 6.45 -6.15
C VAL A 114 -9.79 7.73 -6.12
N SER A 115 -10.34 8.81 -5.57
CA SER A 115 -9.65 10.07 -5.29
C SER A 115 -9.94 10.56 -3.88
N TYR A 116 -9.14 11.50 -3.38
CA TYR A 116 -9.43 12.22 -2.14
C TYR A 116 -10.25 13.47 -2.46
N ASP A 117 -11.29 13.72 -1.66
CA ASP A 117 -11.95 15.03 -1.62
C ASP A 117 -11.12 16.02 -0.79
N GLU A 118 -11.43 17.31 -0.88
CA GLU A 118 -10.80 18.40 -0.11
C GLU A 118 -10.95 18.19 1.41
N LYS A 119 -11.97 17.44 1.84
CA LYS A 119 -12.22 17.04 3.23
C LYS A 119 -11.42 15.82 3.69
N GLY A 120 -10.63 15.20 2.81
CA GLY A 120 -9.84 14.00 3.11
C GLY A 120 -10.63 12.68 3.02
N GLU A 121 -11.87 12.72 2.54
CA GLU A 121 -12.71 11.53 2.33
C GLU A 121 -12.42 10.83 0.99
N TYR A 122 -12.76 9.54 0.89
CA TYR A 122 -12.60 8.78 -0.34
C TYR A 122 -13.78 8.98 -1.28
N VAL A 123 -13.56 9.64 -2.41
CA VAL A 123 -14.51 9.70 -3.53
C VAL A 123 -14.26 8.51 -4.44
N VAL A 124 -15.25 7.63 -4.58
CA VAL A 124 -15.14 6.40 -5.38
C VAL A 124 -16.05 6.51 -6.61
N LYS A 125 -15.46 6.48 -7.81
CA LYS A 125 -16.18 6.25 -9.06
C LYS A 125 -15.87 4.84 -9.53
N LYS A 126 -16.89 3.99 -9.66
CA LYS A 126 -16.73 2.58 -10.02
C LYS A 126 -17.74 2.18 -11.08
N SER A 127 -17.29 1.46 -12.10
CA SER A 127 -18.14 0.84 -13.12
C SER A 127 -17.60 -0.52 -13.48
N ILE A 128 -18.49 -1.50 -13.68
CA ILE A 128 -18.14 -2.83 -14.16
C ILE A 128 -19.09 -3.21 -15.28
N LYS A 129 -18.54 -3.65 -16.40
CA LYS A 129 -19.30 -4.27 -17.49
C LYS A 129 -18.86 -5.71 -17.62
N LEU A 130 -19.79 -6.64 -17.48
CA LEU A 130 -19.59 -8.05 -17.77
C LEU A 130 -19.89 -8.30 -19.25
N PHE A 131 -19.11 -9.15 -19.90
CA PHE A 131 -19.37 -9.62 -21.26
C PHE A 131 -19.02 -11.10 -21.34
N SER A 132 -19.76 -11.84 -22.18
CA SER A 132 -19.42 -13.22 -22.48
C SER A 132 -18.18 -13.28 -23.35
N ILE A 133 -17.32 -14.27 -23.09
CA ILE A 133 -16.19 -14.66 -23.94
C ILE A 133 -16.69 -15.65 -24.99
#